data_AF-V7HPM9-F1
#
_entry.id   AF-V7HPM9-F1
#
_cell.length_a   1.000
_cell.length_b   1.000
_cell.length_c   1.000
_cell.angle_alpha   90.00
_cell.angle_beta   90.00
_cell.angle_gamma   90.00
#
_symmetry.space_group_name_H-M   'P 1'
#
loop_
_entity.id
_entity.type
_entity.pdbx_description
1 polymer ?
#
loop_
_entity_poly.entity_id
_entity_poly.type
_entity_poly.pdbx_seq_one_letter_code
_entity_poly.pdbx_strand_id
1 'polypeptide(L)'
;MRYDIVIIGGAIVGSSVAYYLREEGFSGSIALIERDPQFAHAATTLSMASIRQQFSIPENIRLSQFTLNLFRRLKETFGTDADIGFREGGYLILAGEAGLPILKANHQAQVAEGADILLEDADQLAKRFSWLSTEGISAGAFGRSGEGWFDAHAMLTLFRKALRDRQIDFIAADVTGIERQGNRVTGVDLDNGERLQAGIVVNAAGPNAGKVAGMAGLVLPVEPRKRNVFVFEARAKYADMPLLVDPSGIYVRPEGSVYLTGGAELEEGDGPADPRDFDVDWPLFEEVIWPVLATRIPAFEAIKPTRAWAGHYDYNTLDQNAVIGPHPEVENFIFANGFSGHGLQQAPAVGKALAELLVHGGYRTVDCSAFGYARVAEGRAFRELNVI
;
A
#
# COMPACT_ATOMS: atom_id res chain seq x y z
N MET A 1 -29.47 6.85 -11.39
CA MET A 1 -29.76 5.73 -10.46
C MET A 1 -29.46 6.17 -9.03
N ARG A 2 -29.94 5.48 -7.98
CA ARG A 2 -29.68 5.86 -6.57
C ARG A 2 -28.99 4.72 -5.85
N TYR A 3 -27.90 5.05 -5.15
CA TYR A 3 -27.12 4.13 -4.33
C TYR A 3 -27.00 4.67 -2.89
N ASP A 4 -27.01 3.76 -1.92
CA ASP A 4 -26.74 4.11 -0.53
C ASP A 4 -25.25 4.42 -0.34
N ILE A 5 -24.37 3.66 -1.01
CA ILE A 5 -22.92 3.88 -1.02
C ILE A 5 -22.39 3.84 -2.45
N VAL A 6 -21.60 4.85 -2.83
CA VAL A 6 -20.80 4.86 -4.06
C VAL A 6 -19.33 4.82 -3.67
N ILE A 7 -18.57 3.86 -4.20
CA ILE A 7 -17.13 3.71 -3.95
C ILE A 7 -16.39 4.05 -5.25
N ILE A 8 -15.50 5.04 -5.18
CA ILE A 8 -14.71 5.52 -6.33
C ILE A 8 -13.31 4.92 -6.25
N GLY A 9 -12.98 4.04 -7.20
CA GLY A 9 -11.74 3.25 -7.23
C GLY A 9 -12.03 1.79 -6.90
N GLY A 10 -11.91 0.90 -7.89
CA GLY A 10 -12.26 -0.51 -7.80
C GLY A 10 -11.09 -1.46 -7.55
N ALA A 11 -9.89 -0.91 -7.34
CA ALA A 11 -8.70 -1.67 -6.96
C ALA A 11 -8.81 -2.22 -5.53
N ILE A 12 -7.68 -2.61 -4.90
CA ILE A 12 -7.72 -3.39 -3.66
C ILE A 12 -8.41 -2.69 -2.49
N VAL A 13 -8.23 -1.36 -2.33
CA VAL A 13 -8.84 -0.60 -1.23
C VAL A 13 -10.36 -0.56 -1.37
N GLY A 14 -10.88 -0.09 -2.51
CA GLY A 14 -12.32 -0.02 -2.73
C GLY A 14 -12.99 -1.39 -2.78
N SER A 15 -12.33 -2.39 -3.36
CA SER A 15 -12.81 -3.78 -3.31
C SER A 15 -12.84 -4.33 -1.88
N SER A 16 -11.88 -3.97 -1.03
CA SER A 16 -11.87 -4.35 0.39
C SER A 16 -13.00 -3.70 1.16
N VAL A 17 -13.25 -2.39 0.96
CA VAL A 17 -14.39 -1.68 1.57
C VAL A 17 -15.71 -2.34 1.16
N ALA A 18 -15.91 -2.60 -0.14
CA ALA A 18 -17.13 -3.24 -0.64
C ALA A 18 -17.33 -4.66 -0.07
N TYR A 19 -16.24 -5.43 0.04
CA TYR A 19 -16.26 -6.78 0.60
C TYR A 19 -16.69 -6.75 2.06
N TYR A 20 -16.02 -5.94 2.87
CA TYR A 20 -16.30 -5.90 4.30
C TYR A 20 -17.62 -5.22 4.64
N LEU A 21 -18.13 -4.27 3.83
CA LEU A 21 -19.48 -3.76 4.01
C LEU A 21 -20.51 -4.90 4.01
N ARG A 22 -20.35 -5.86 3.09
CA ARG A 22 -21.22 -7.03 3.02
C ARG A 22 -20.97 -8.01 4.17
N GLU A 23 -19.72 -8.22 4.57
CA GLU A 23 -19.41 -9.05 5.75
C GLU A 23 -19.97 -8.47 7.06
N GLU A 24 -19.99 -7.14 7.19
CA GLU A 24 -20.58 -6.44 8.35
C GLU A 24 -22.13 -6.40 8.32
N GLY A 25 -22.74 -6.95 7.28
CA GLY A 25 -24.20 -7.03 7.16
C GLY A 25 -24.87 -5.80 6.53
N PHE A 26 -24.11 -4.91 5.89
CA PHE A 26 -24.72 -3.84 5.09
C PHE A 26 -25.55 -4.44 3.96
N SER A 27 -26.86 -4.17 3.95
CA SER A 27 -27.80 -4.68 2.93
C SER A 27 -28.20 -3.64 1.89
N GLY A 28 -27.72 -2.41 2.00
CA GLY A 28 -28.02 -1.33 1.05
C GLY A 28 -27.40 -1.54 -0.32
N SER A 29 -27.74 -0.65 -1.24
CA SER A 29 -27.23 -0.61 -2.61
C SER A 29 -25.81 -0.02 -2.66
N ILE A 30 -24.90 -0.71 -3.36
CA ILE A 30 -23.49 -0.31 -3.51
C ILE A 30 -23.14 -0.23 -5.00
N ALA A 31 -22.62 0.91 -5.43
CA ALA A 31 -21.92 1.04 -6.71
C ALA A 31 -20.40 1.08 -6.48
N LEU A 32 -19.65 0.26 -7.22
CA LEU A 32 -18.19 0.28 -7.23
C LEU A 32 -17.71 0.74 -8.62
N ILE A 33 -17.18 1.96 -8.69
CA ILE A 33 -16.75 2.60 -9.93
C ILE A 33 -15.25 2.39 -10.14
N GLU A 34 -14.87 1.91 -11.31
CA GLU A 34 -13.48 1.77 -11.74
C GLU A 34 -13.33 2.29 -13.17
N ARG A 35 -12.31 3.11 -13.43
CA ARG A 35 -12.07 3.63 -14.79
C ARG A 35 -11.43 2.60 -15.70
N ASP A 36 -10.54 1.77 -15.15
CA ASP A 36 -9.80 0.74 -15.86
C ASP A 36 -10.13 -0.65 -15.30
N PRO A 37 -11.07 -1.39 -15.91
CA PRO A 37 -11.47 -2.70 -15.43
C PRO A 37 -10.36 -3.76 -15.56
N GLN A 38 -9.28 -3.47 -16.30
CA GLN A 38 -8.11 -4.34 -16.41
C GLN A 38 -7.08 -4.07 -15.31
N PHE A 39 -7.17 -2.94 -14.62
CA PHE A 39 -6.19 -2.49 -13.62
C PHE A 39 -4.77 -2.43 -14.18
N ALA A 40 -4.60 -2.08 -15.46
CA ALA A 40 -3.30 -2.05 -16.12
C ALA A 40 -2.36 -1.01 -15.47
N HIS A 41 -2.93 0.10 -15.00
CA HIS A 41 -2.20 1.21 -14.40
C HIS A 41 -2.47 1.41 -12.90
N ALA A 42 -3.08 0.43 -12.25
CA ALA A 42 -3.41 0.54 -10.83
C ALA A 42 -2.15 0.40 -9.96
N ALA A 43 -2.04 1.22 -8.92
CA ALA A 43 -0.99 1.10 -7.90
C ALA A 43 -0.90 -0.32 -7.31
N THR A 44 -2.06 -0.99 -7.19
CA THR A 44 -2.16 -2.38 -6.74
C THR A 44 -1.35 -3.35 -7.61
N THR A 45 -1.58 -3.35 -8.93
CA THR A 45 -1.01 -4.32 -9.87
C THR A 45 0.43 -4.01 -10.25
N LEU A 46 0.82 -2.73 -10.19
CA LEU A 46 2.19 -2.28 -10.45
C LEU A 46 3.08 -2.24 -9.20
N SER A 47 2.59 -2.70 -8.04
CA SER A 47 3.40 -2.77 -6.82
C SER A 47 4.39 -3.94 -6.83
N MET A 48 5.46 -3.84 -6.02
CA MET A 48 6.34 -4.99 -5.74
C MET A 48 5.75 -5.97 -4.70
N ALA A 49 4.54 -5.67 -4.21
CA ALA A 49 3.67 -6.52 -3.40
C ALA A 49 4.35 -7.23 -2.21
N SER A 50 4.46 -6.53 -1.09
CA SER A 50 5.03 -7.07 0.15
C SER A 50 4.19 -6.75 1.38
N ILE A 51 4.31 -7.58 2.41
CA ILE A 51 3.73 -7.37 3.73
C ILE A 51 4.83 -7.36 4.79
N ARG A 52 4.74 -6.41 5.72
CA ARG A 52 5.64 -6.28 6.87
C ARG A 52 4.89 -5.78 8.09
N GLN A 53 5.48 -5.97 9.25
CA GLN A 53 5.08 -5.42 10.54
C GLN A 53 6.08 -4.36 11.01
N GLN A 54 7.20 -4.17 10.30
CA GLN A 54 8.22 -3.19 10.63
C GLN A 54 7.79 -1.75 10.32
N PHE A 55 7.01 -1.15 11.23
CA PHE A 55 6.61 0.27 11.23
C PHE A 55 7.02 0.93 12.56
N SER A 56 6.98 2.26 12.63
CA SER A 56 7.22 3.05 13.85
C SER A 56 5.92 3.31 14.62
N ILE A 57 4.79 3.34 13.93
CA ILE A 57 3.47 3.63 14.51
C ILE A 57 2.71 2.33 14.80
N PRO A 58 2.26 2.07 16.05
CA PRO A 58 1.47 0.90 16.41
C PRO A 58 0.25 0.64 15.52
N GLU A 59 -0.46 1.68 15.14
CA GLU A 59 -1.64 1.60 14.28
C GLU A 59 -1.30 1.00 12.89
N ASN A 60 -0.16 1.37 12.30
CA ASN A 60 0.30 0.79 11.02
C ASN A 60 0.70 -0.69 11.18
N ILE A 61 1.25 -1.07 12.33
CA ILE A 61 1.58 -2.46 12.65
C ILE A 61 0.28 -3.28 12.74
N ARG A 62 -0.71 -2.80 13.48
CA ARG A 62 -2.00 -3.49 13.68
C ARG A 62 -2.78 -3.65 12.37
N LEU A 63 -2.78 -2.63 11.49
CA LEU A 63 -3.37 -2.75 10.16
C LEU A 63 -2.72 -3.88 9.35
N SER A 64 -1.40 -3.99 9.41
CA SER A 64 -0.66 -5.03 8.67
C SER A 64 -0.87 -6.42 9.29
N GLN A 65 -0.91 -6.52 10.62
CA GLN A 65 -1.22 -7.75 11.34
C GLN A 65 -2.62 -8.28 11.03
N PHE A 66 -3.62 -7.41 10.87
CA PHE A 66 -4.95 -7.82 10.43
C PHE A 66 -4.88 -8.52 9.06
N THR A 67 -4.21 -7.89 8.08
CA THR A 67 -4.06 -8.47 6.75
C THR A 67 -3.23 -9.76 6.75
N LEU A 68 -2.19 -9.84 7.58
CA LEU A 68 -1.42 -11.07 7.77
C LEU A 68 -2.30 -12.22 8.29
N ASN A 69 -3.19 -11.93 9.25
CA ASN A 69 -4.14 -12.92 9.74
C ASN A 69 -5.14 -13.35 8.66
N LEU A 70 -5.56 -12.43 7.77
CA LEU A 70 -6.32 -12.79 6.57
C LEU A 70 -5.52 -13.71 5.65
N PHE A 71 -4.24 -13.45 5.41
CA PHE A 71 -3.38 -14.30 4.56
C PHE A 71 -3.32 -15.74 5.06
N ARG A 72 -3.22 -15.92 6.38
CA ARG A 72 -3.25 -17.25 7.02
C ARG A 72 -4.60 -17.96 6.87
N ARG A 73 -5.68 -17.22 6.63
CA ARG A 73 -7.06 -17.70 6.58
C ARG A 73 -7.69 -17.59 5.18
N LEU A 74 -6.92 -17.33 4.13
CA LEU A 74 -7.44 -17.09 2.77
C LEU A 74 -8.39 -18.18 2.30
N LYS A 75 -8.07 -19.45 2.59
CA LYS A 75 -8.90 -20.58 2.17
C LYS A 75 -10.23 -20.66 2.91
N GLU A 76 -10.25 -20.25 4.16
CA GLU A 76 -11.49 -20.13 4.95
C GLU A 76 -12.35 -18.98 4.43
N THR A 77 -11.72 -17.85 4.09
CA THR A 77 -12.42 -16.62 3.70
C THR A 77 -12.89 -16.62 2.25
N PHE A 78 -12.05 -17.09 1.32
CA PHE A 78 -12.28 -16.99 -0.13
C PHE A 78 -12.47 -18.34 -0.83
N GLY A 79 -12.46 -19.44 -0.07
CA GLY A 79 -12.65 -20.81 -0.56
C GLY A 79 -11.34 -21.59 -0.75
N THR A 80 -11.44 -22.92 -0.89
CA THR A 80 -10.31 -23.86 -0.82
C THR A 80 -9.18 -23.61 -1.81
N ASP A 81 -9.51 -23.01 -2.96
CA ASP A 81 -8.57 -22.73 -4.06
C ASP A 81 -7.92 -21.34 -3.93
N ALA A 82 -8.22 -20.59 -2.87
CA ALA A 82 -7.64 -19.27 -2.64
C ALA A 82 -6.14 -19.38 -2.34
N ASP A 83 -5.35 -18.74 -3.20
CA ASP A 83 -3.91 -18.61 -3.07
C ASP A 83 -3.47 -17.27 -3.65
N ILE A 84 -2.55 -16.61 -2.95
CA ILE A 84 -1.92 -15.36 -3.40
C ILE A 84 -0.41 -15.55 -3.63
N GLY A 85 0.09 -16.79 -3.57
CA GLY A 85 1.51 -17.07 -3.69
C GLY A 85 2.34 -16.47 -2.57
N PHE A 86 1.79 -16.36 -1.35
CA PHE A 86 2.49 -15.73 -0.23
C PHE A 86 3.78 -16.49 0.10
N ARG A 87 4.90 -15.77 0.00
CA ARG A 87 6.23 -16.21 0.39
C ARG A 87 6.60 -15.48 1.67
N GLU A 88 6.57 -16.20 2.79
CA GLU A 88 6.97 -15.71 4.11
C GLU A 88 8.51 -15.73 4.23
N GLY A 89 9.19 -15.02 3.33
CA GLY A 89 10.65 -14.95 3.24
C GLY A 89 11.30 -13.94 4.19
N GLY A 90 10.51 -13.21 4.97
CA GLY A 90 10.98 -12.17 5.88
C GLY A 90 11.31 -10.84 5.18
N TYR A 91 11.65 -9.86 6.01
CA TYR A 91 11.99 -8.50 5.62
C TYR A 91 13.18 -8.03 6.46
N LEU A 92 14.26 -7.59 5.81
CA LEU A 92 15.49 -7.13 6.45
C LEU A 92 15.68 -5.64 6.16
N ILE A 93 15.52 -4.80 7.16
CA ILE A 93 15.75 -3.35 7.07
C ILE A 93 17.09 -3.04 7.72
N LEU A 94 18.04 -2.57 6.93
CA LEU A 94 19.37 -2.22 7.40
C LEU A 94 19.44 -0.76 7.85
N ALA A 95 20.32 -0.48 8.81
CA ALA A 95 20.67 0.87 9.22
C ALA A 95 22.19 1.03 9.34
N GLY A 96 22.69 2.13 8.80
CA GLY A 96 24.01 2.66 9.17
C GLY A 96 23.96 3.40 10.52
N GLU A 97 25.07 4.03 10.88
CA GLU A 97 25.25 4.68 12.19
C GLU A 97 24.14 5.71 12.50
N ALA A 98 23.81 6.56 11.52
CA ALA A 98 22.78 7.59 11.67
C ALA A 98 21.36 7.03 11.84
N GLY A 99 21.06 5.87 11.25
CA GLY A 99 19.74 5.24 11.30
C GLY A 99 19.54 4.34 12.53
N LEU A 100 20.62 3.95 13.22
CA LEU A 100 20.57 3.01 14.33
C LEU A 100 19.61 3.41 15.48
N PRO A 101 19.55 4.69 15.93
CA PRO A 101 18.61 5.09 16.97
C PRO A 101 17.15 4.89 16.56
N ILE A 102 16.81 5.22 15.31
CA ILE A 102 15.47 5.05 14.74
C ILE A 102 15.13 3.56 14.62
N LEU A 103 16.05 2.74 14.09
CA LEU A 103 15.86 1.30 13.97
C LEU A 103 15.59 0.65 15.33
N LYS A 104 16.32 1.05 16.38
CA LYS A 104 16.10 0.57 17.76
C LYS A 104 14.74 0.98 18.32
N ALA A 105 14.34 2.23 18.14
CA ALA A 105 13.03 2.72 18.61
C ALA A 105 11.88 2.00 17.89
N ASN A 106 12.00 1.83 16.57
CA ASN A 106 11.03 1.11 15.75
C ASN A 106 10.93 -0.36 16.19
N HIS A 107 12.06 -1.04 16.39
CA HIS A 107 12.11 -2.43 16.88
C HIS A 107 11.38 -2.60 18.22
N GLN A 108 11.56 -1.66 19.16
CA GLN A 108 10.87 -1.68 20.44
C GLN A 108 9.35 -1.56 20.28
N ALA A 109 8.87 -0.65 19.43
CA ALA A 109 7.45 -0.50 19.13
C ALA A 109 6.87 -1.78 18.48
N GLN A 110 7.62 -2.38 17.55
CA GLN A 110 7.23 -3.60 16.86
C GLN A 110 7.10 -4.81 17.80
N VAL A 111 8.08 -5.01 18.68
CA VAL A 111 8.03 -6.07 19.70
C VAL A 111 6.90 -5.83 20.70
N ALA A 112 6.63 -4.58 21.06
CA ALA A 112 5.51 -4.24 21.95
C ALA A 112 4.14 -4.60 21.34
N GLU A 113 4.01 -4.52 20.01
CA GLU A 113 2.84 -5.00 19.25
C GLU A 113 2.87 -6.50 18.92
N GLY A 114 3.85 -7.23 19.47
CA GLY A 114 3.96 -8.69 19.33
C GLY A 114 4.54 -9.18 18.00
N ALA A 115 5.16 -8.31 17.21
CA ALA A 115 5.81 -8.70 15.96
C ALA A 115 7.11 -9.47 16.21
N ASP A 116 7.35 -10.49 15.39
CA ASP A 116 8.47 -11.42 15.53
C ASP A 116 9.72 -10.94 14.77
N ILE A 117 10.37 -9.91 15.30
CA ILE A 117 11.49 -9.22 14.65
C ILE A 117 12.75 -9.29 15.51
N LEU A 118 13.85 -9.71 14.89
CA LEU A 118 15.18 -9.66 15.48
C LEU A 118 15.83 -8.30 15.18
N LEU A 119 16.57 -7.76 16.14
CA LEU A 119 17.51 -6.67 15.90
C LEU A 119 18.92 -7.23 16.06
N GLU A 120 19.69 -7.23 14.98
CA GLU A 120 21.02 -7.83 14.91
C GLU A 120 22.07 -6.80 14.52
N ASP A 121 23.25 -6.88 15.11
CA ASP A 121 24.41 -6.10 14.68
C ASP A 121 25.03 -6.65 13.39
N ALA A 122 26.00 -5.92 12.83
CA ALA A 122 26.70 -6.30 11.61
C ALA A 122 27.33 -7.71 11.68
N ASP A 123 27.95 -8.09 12.81
CA ASP A 123 28.61 -9.38 12.95
C ASP A 123 27.60 -10.53 12.99
N GLN A 124 26.46 -10.32 13.65
CA GLN A 124 25.34 -11.27 13.68
C GLN A 124 24.72 -11.43 12.30
N LEU A 125 24.51 -10.31 11.58
CA LEU A 125 23.98 -10.32 10.21
C LEU A 125 24.91 -11.06 9.23
N ALA A 126 26.22 -10.81 9.27
CA ALA A 126 27.19 -11.48 8.41
C ALA A 126 27.25 -13.01 8.67
N LYS A 127 27.02 -13.44 9.91
CA LYS A 127 26.90 -14.86 10.27
C LYS A 127 25.59 -15.47 9.78
N ARG A 128 24.50 -14.71 9.83
CA ARG A 128 23.17 -15.16 9.40
C ARG A 128 23.08 -15.26 7.88
N PHE A 129 23.52 -14.21 7.19
CA PHE A 129 23.42 -14.05 5.75
C PHE A 129 24.84 -13.98 5.17
N SER A 130 25.42 -15.15 4.88
CA SER A 130 26.81 -15.26 4.37
C SER A 130 27.06 -14.53 3.04
N TRP A 131 26.00 -14.14 2.34
CA TRP A 131 26.03 -13.39 1.10
C TRP A 131 25.97 -11.86 1.29
N LEU A 132 25.63 -11.39 2.48
CA LEU A 132 25.46 -9.98 2.79
C LEU A 132 26.80 -9.34 3.16
N SER A 133 27.15 -8.26 2.46
CA SER A 133 28.18 -7.33 2.90
C SER A 133 27.59 -6.36 3.92
N THR A 134 28.23 -6.28 5.09
CA THR A 134 27.84 -5.38 6.17
C THR A 134 28.69 -4.11 6.22
N GLU A 135 29.38 -3.78 5.12
CA GLU A 135 30.16 -2.54 5.00
C GLU A 135 29.27 -1.30 5.24
N GLY A 136 29.63 -0.48 6.23
CA GLY A 136 28.86 0.72 6.59
C GLY A 136 27.53 0.45 7.29
N ILE A 137 27.21 -0.81 7.60
CA ILE A 137 26.00 -1.21 8.33
C ILE A 137 26.32 -1.32 9.82
N SER A 138 25.47 -0.74 10.65
CA SER A 138 25.56 -0.86 12.11
C SER A 138 24.65 -1.94 12.67
N ALA A 139 23.44 -2.08 12.12
CA ALA A 139 22.48 -3.11 12.52
C ALA A 139 21.44 -3.34 11.43
N GLY A 140 20.63 -4.38 11.61
CA GLY A 140 19.45 -4.66 10.80
C GLY A 140 18.33 -5.24 11.64
N ALA A 141 17.10 -4.88 11.29
CA ALA A 141 15.89 -5.48 11.82
C ALA A 141 15.38 -6.52 10.83
N PHE A 142 15.22 -7.77 11.28
CA PHE A 142 14.85 -8.92 10.47
C PHE A 142 13.56 -9.57 10.99
N GLY A 143 12.48 -9.49 10.22
CA GLY A 143 11.25 -10.22 10.51
C GLY A 143 11.42 -11.72 10.28
N ARG A 144 11.37 -12.51 11.35
CA ARG A 144 11.51 -13.97 11.31
C ARG A 144 10.24 -14.66 10.81
N SER A 145 9.09 -14.06 11.06
CA SER A 145 7.79 -14.56 10.62
C SER A 145 6.81 -13.41 10.40
N GLY A 146 5.78 -13.67 9.61
CA GLY A 146 4.72 -12.73 9.29
C GLY A 146 5.07 -11.67 8.26
N GLU A 147 6.22 -11.80 7.58
CA GLU A 147 6.68 -10.82 6.59
C GLU A 147 7.16 -11.51 5.31
N GLY A 148 7.05 -10.80 4.19
CA GLY A 148 7.49 -11.29 2.88
C GLY A 148 6.71 -10.68 1.73
N TRP A 149 6.48 -11.45 0.67
CA TRP A 149 5.85 -10.96 -0.57
C TRP A 149 4.81 -11.93 -1.12
N PHE A 150 3.96 -11.42 -2.00
CA PHE A 150 2.84 -12.15 -2.57
C PHE A 150 2.45 -11.56 -3.93
N ASP A 151 1.50 -12.18 -4.61
CA ASP A 151 0.97 -11.69 -5.88
C ASP A 151 -0.21 -10.73 -5.63
N ALA A 152 -0.01 -9.45 -5.94
CA ALA A 152 -1.03 -8.42 -5.77
C ALA A 152 -2.24 -8.62 -6.69
N HIS A 153 -2.04 -9.16 -7.89
CA HIS A 153 -3.12 -9.42 -8.83
C HIS A 153 -3.99 -10.58 -8.35
N ALA A 154 -3.38 -11.64 -7.81
CA ALA A 154 -4.08 -12.74 -7.18
C ALA A 154 -4.91 -12.25 -5.99
N MET A 155 -4.34 -11.41 -5.11
CA MET A 155 -5.08 -10.83 -3.99
C MET A 155 -6.28 -9.99 -4.47
N LEU A 156 -6.08 -9.08 -5.43
CA LEU A 156 -7.18 -8.29 -6.01
C LEU A 156 -8.26 -9.19 -6.62
N THR A 157 -7.85 -10.25 -7.33
CA THR A 157 -8.75 -11.21 -7.96
C THR A 157 -9.59 -11.94 -6.92
N LEU A 158 -9.03 -12.35 -5.78
CA LEU A 158 -9.80 -12.98 -4.70
C LEU A 158 -10.90 -12.06 -4.17
N PHE A 159 -10.55 -10.81 -3.84
CA PHE A 159 -11.53 -9.83 -3.39
C PHE A 159 -12.61 -9.61 -4.45
N ARG A 160 -12.24 -9.31 -5.70
CA ARG A 160 -13.21 -9.05 -6.78
C ARG A 160 -14.10 -10.25 -7.08
N LYS A 161 -13.56 -11.47 -7.04
CA LYS A 161 -14.35 -12.70 -7.19
C LYS A 161 -15.39 -12.82 -6.08
N ALA A 162 -14.99 -12.54 -4.84
CA ALA A 162 -15.88 -12.61 -3.68
C ALA A 162 -17.03 -11.59 -3.73
N LEU A 163 -16.91 -10.52 -4.51
CA LEU A 163 -17.96 -9.51 -4.70
C LEU A 163 -19.04 -9.89 -5.73
N ARG A 164 -18.77 -10.84 -6.64
CA ARG A 164 -19.67 -11.14 -7.79
C ARG A 164 -21.10 -11.49 -7.37
N ASP A 165 -21.24 -12.25 -6.28
CA ASP A 165 -22.54 -12.73 -5.81
C ASP A 165 -23.09 -11.90 -4.63
N ARG A 166 -22.54 -10.69 -4.41
CA ARG A 166 -22.86 -9.83 -3.26
C ARG A 166 -23.68 -8.60 -3.62
N GLN A 167 -24.38 -8.61 -4.76
CA GLN A 167 -25.26 -7.52 -5.19
C GLN A 167 -24.54 -6.15 -5.17
N ILE A 168 -23.36 -6.08 -5.78
CA ILE A 168 -22.60 -4.85 -5.97
C ILE A 168 -22.60 -4.54 -7.45
N ASP A 169 -22.99 -3.32 -7.79
CA ASP A 169 -23.01 -2.87 -9.18
C ASP A 169 -21.62 -2.36 -9.56
N PHE A 170 -20.95 -3.09 -10.45
CA PHE A 170 -19.67 -2.68 -11.00
C PHE A 170 -19.88 -1.75 -12.19
N ILE A 171 -19.31 -0.56 -12.12
CA ILE A 171 -19.45 0.47 -13.15
C ILE A 171 -18.06 0.77 -13.71
N ALA A 172 -17.88 0.53 -15.01
CA ALA A 172 -16.67 0.90 -15.73
C ALA A 172 -16.83 2.31 -16.30
N ALA A 173 -16.31 3.32 -15.59
CA ALA A 173 -16.47 4.73 -15.95
C ALA A 173 -15.45 5.63 -15.25
N ASP A 174 -15.16 6.78 -15.84
CA ASP A 174 -14.46 7.86 -15.16
C ASP A 174 -15.44 8.73 -14.36
N VAL A 175 -15.11 9.01 -13.11
CA VAL A 175 -15.81 10.03 -12.33
C VAL A 175 -15.32 11.41 -12.78
N THR A 176 -16.24 12.28 -13.17
CA THR A 176 -15.92 13.61 -13.72
C THR A 176 -16.39 14.76 -12.82
N GLY A 177 -17.29 14.49 -11.88
CA GLY A 177 -17.81 15.48 -10.93
C GLY A 177 -18.47 14.84 -9.71
N ILE A 178 -18.56 15.62 -8.62
CA ILE A 178 -19.27 15.22 -7.40
C ILE A 178 -20.17 16.38 -6.97
N GLU A 179 -21.47 16.15 -6.96
CA GLU A 179 -22.46 17.14 -6.57
C GLU A 179 -22.56 17.23 -5.05
N ARG A 180 -22.55 18.46 -4.53
CA ARG A 180 -22.79 18.77 -3.11
C ARG A 180 -23.95 19.72 -2.95
N GLN A 181 -24.75 19.46 -1.91
CA GLN A 181 -25.73 20.39 -1.38
C GLN A 181 -25.34 20.74 0.05
N GLY A 182 -24.69 21.90 0.20
CA GLY A 182 -24.05 22.31 1.46
C GLY A 182 -22.98 21.31 1.92
N ASN A 183 -23.21 20.74 3.10
CA ASN A 183 -22.28 19.82 3.76
C ASN A 183 -22.57 18.35 3.46
N ARG A 184 -23.25 18.06 2.35
CA ARG A 184 -23.55 16.68 1.95
C ARG A 184 -23.30 16.48 0.48
N VAL A 185 -22.64 15.39 0.13
CA VAL A 185 -22.62 14.88 -1.24
C VAL A 185 -23.98 14.29 -1.57
N THR A 186 -24.47 14.54 -2.79
CA THR A 186 -25.77 14.08 -3.27
C THR A 186 -25.67 13.26 -4.55
N GLY A 187 -24.59 13.38 -5.30
CA GLY A 187 -24.38 12.58 -6.50
C GLY A 187 -22.97 12.58 -7.06
N VAL A 188 -22.73 11.66 -7.98
CA VAL A 188 -21.49 11.43 -8.70
C VAL A 188 -21.80 11.44 -10.20
N ASP A 189 -21.08 12.29 -10.94
CA ASP A 189 -21.17 12.41 -12.40
C ASP A 189 -20.13 11.53 -13.08
N LEU A 190 -20.56 10.83 -14.13
CA LEU A 190 -19.73 9.94 -14.93
C LEU A 190 -19.42 10.56 -16.30
N ASP A 191 -18.34 10.12 -16.92
CA ASP A 191 -17.89 10.53 -18.26
C ASP A 191 -18.87 10.19 -19.38
N ASN A 192 -19.70 9.16 -19.19
CA ASN A 192 -20.77 8.77 -20.12
C ASN A 192 -22.04 9.66 -20.01
N GLY A 193 -22.04 10.68 -19.14
CA GLY A 193 -23.17 11.59 -18.92
C GLY A 193 -24.22 11.08 -17.93
N GLU A 194 -24.05 9.88 -17.36
CA GLU A 194 -24.91 9.38 -16.29
C GLU A 194 -24.61 10.06 -14.95
N ARG A 195 -25.64 10.19 -14.12
CA ARG A 195 -25.54 10.62 -12.73
C ARG A 195 -26.04 9.55 -11.77
N LEU A 196 -25.22 9.27 -10.77
CA LEU A 196 -25.57 8.40 -9.65
C LEU A 196 -25.89 9.27 -8.44
N GLN A 197 -27.09 9.15 -7.88
CA GLN A 197 -27.39 9.72 -6.57
C GLN A 197 -26.69 8.87 -5.49
N ALA A 198 -26.00 9.52 -4.56
CA ALA A 198 -25.18 8.85 -3.55
C ALA A 198 -25.59 9.27 -2.14
N GLY A 199 -25.90 8.30 -1.29
CA GLY A 199 -26.07 8.54 0.15
C GLY A 199 -24.74 8.83 0.85
N ILE A 200 -23.72 8.02 0.53
CA ILE A 200 -22.34 8.12 0.99
C ILE A 200 -21.41 7.94 -0.21
N VAL A 201 -20.30 8.67 -0.25
CA VAL A 201 -19.21 8.47 -1.21
C VAL A 201 -17.95 8.06 -0.48
N VAL A 202 -17.34 6.95 -0.90
CA VAL A 202 -16.02 6.51 -0.43
C VAL A 202 -14.99 6.80 -1.52
N ASN A 203 -14.05 7.69 -1.23
CA ASN A 203 -12.90 7.95 -2.07
C ASN A 203 -11.82 6.89 -1.82
N ALA A 204 -11.68 5.95 -2.74
CA ALA A 204 -10.63 4.93 -2.78
C ALA A 204 -9.78 5.06 -4.06
N ALA A 205 -9.69 6.27 -4.62
CA ALA A 205 -9.18 6.52 -5.97
C ALA A 205 -7.64 6.53 -6.09
N GLY A 206 -6.94 5.97 -5.10
CA GLY A 206 -5.48 5.83 -5.08
C GLY A 206 -4.76 7.12 -5.48
N PRO A 207 -3.86 7.10 -6.47
CA PRO A 207 -3.09 8.29 -6.86
C PRO A 207 -3.94 9.49 -7.33
N ASN A 208 -5.22 9.26 -7.66
CA ASN A 208 -6.17 10.29 -8.06
C ASN A 208 -7.01 10.83 -6.89
N ALA A 209 -6.76 10.40 -5.65
CA ALA A 209 -7.59 10.73 -4.49
C ALA A 209 -7.73 12.24 -4.27
N GLY A 210 -6.63 13.01 -4.42
CA GLY A 210 -6.67 14.47 -4.34
C GLY A 210 -7.57 15.10 -5.39
N LYS A 211 -7.49 14.63 -6.63
CA LYS A 211 -8.35 15.09 -7.74
C LYS A 211 -9.83 14.78 -7.46
N VAL A 212 -10.15 13.57 -6.98
CA VAL A 212 -11.52 13.16 -6.65
C VAL A 212 -12.09 13.97 -5.47
N ALA A 213 -11.30 14.21 -4.42
CA ALA A 213 -11.69 15.10 -3.33
C ALA A 213 -11.96 16.53 -3.84
N GLY A 214 -11.13 17.03 -4.76
CA GLY A 214 -11.30 18.33 -5.40
C GLY A 214 -12.59 18.47 -6.20
N MET A 215 -13.10 17.39 -6.81
CA MET A 215 -14.41 17.39 -7.49
C MET A 215 -15.56 17.66 -6.53
N ALA A 216 -15.40 17.31 -5.25
CA ALA A 216 -16.32 17.64 -4.18
C ALA A 216 -15.96 18.96 -3.47
N GLY A 217 -15.03 19.77 -4.01
CA GLY A 217 -14.57 21.01 -3.36
C GLY A 217 -13.85 20.77 -2.02
N LEU A 218 -13.23 19.60 -1.83
CA LEU A 218 -12.44 19.25 -0.65
C LEU A 218 -10.95 19.22 -0.99
N VAL A 219 -10.10 19.56 -0.02
CA VAL A 219 -8.64 19.55 -0.20
C VAL A 219 -8.07 18.28 0.43
N LEU A 220 -7.44 17.43 -0.37
CA LEU A 220 -6.71 16.28 0.15
C LEU A 220 -5.27 16.35 -0.37
N PRO A 221 -4.24 16.42 0.49
CA PRO A 221 -2.84 16.55 0.09
C PRO A 221 -2.25 15.21 -0.38
N VAL A 222 -2.95 14.56 -1.32
CA VAL A 222 -2.54 13.27 -1.89
C VAL A 222 -2.36 13.44 -3.39
N GLU A 223 -1.15 13.13 -3.87
CA GLU A 223 -0.75 13.29 -5.26
C GLU A 223 -0.07 12.02 -5.80
N PRO A 224 -0.06 11.80 -7.13
CA PRO A 224 0.63 10.67 -7.73
C PRO A 224 2.14 10.87 -7.66
N ARG A 225 2.87 9.83 -7.25
CA ARG A 225 4.34 9.76 -7.36
C ARG A 225 4.74 8.58 -8.21
N LYS A 226 5.70 8.77 -9.11
CA LYS A 226 6.21 7.69 -9.98
C LYS A 226 7.29 6.89 -9.25
N ARG A 227 7.19 5.57 -9.33
CA ARG A 227 8.17 4.61 -8.79
C ARG A 227 8.53 3.62 -9.89
N ASN A 228 9.82 3.32 -10.02
CA ASN A 228 10.34 2.37 -11.01
C ASN A 228 10.69 1.06 -10.30
N VAL A 229 10.35 -0.06 -10.94
CA VAL A 229 10.75 -1.39 -10.52
C VAL A 229 11.50 -2.06 -11.66
N PHE A 230 12.64 -2.65 -11.33
CA PHE A 230 13.50 -3.37 -12.25
C PHE A 230 13.57 -4.84 -11.88
N VAL A 231 13.68 -5.67 -12.90
CA VAL A 231 13.87 -7.11 -12.79
C VAL A 231 15.22 -7.45 -13.37
N PHE A 232 16.06 -8.18 -12.65
CA PHE A 232 17.34 -8.65 -13.15
C PHE A 232 17.56 -10.12 -12.86
N GLU A 233 18.47 -10.71 -13.62
CA GLU A 233 18.98 -12.05 -13.37
C GLU A 233 20.37 -11.97 -12.74
N ALA A 234 20.61 -12.85 -11.78
CA ALA A 234 21.93 -13.07 -11.19
C ALA A 234 22.23 -14.57 -11.13
N ARG A 235 23.51 -14.93 -11.28
CA ARG A 235 23.97 -16.33 -11.21
C ARG A 235 23.80 -16.89 -9.79
N ALA A 236 24.13 -16.09 -8.79
CA ALA A 236 23.93 -16.47 -7.40
C ALA A 236 22.44 -16.46 -7.05
N LYS A 237 22.02 -17.46 -6.28
CA LYS A 237 20.66 -17.63 -5.75
C LYS A 237 20.74 -17.90 -4.26
N TYR A 238 19.92 -17.22 -3.49
CA TYR A 238 19.94 -17.26 -2.02
C TYR A 238 18.55 -17.62 -1.52
N ALA A 239 18.39 -18.85 -1.03
CA ALA A 239 17.10 -19.35 -0.56
C ALA A 239 16.65 -18.69 0.76
N ASP A 240 17.62 -18.19 1.53
CA ASP A 240 17.45 -17.50 2.80
C ASP A 240 17.34 -15.97 2.64
N MET A 241 17.31 -15.45 1.41
CA MET A 241 17.28 -14.01 1.18
C MET A 241 15.88 -13.41 1.41
N PRO A 242 15.73 -12.50 2.38
CA PRO A 242 14.48 -11.76 2.59
C PRO A 242 14.32 -10.66 1.54
N LEU A 243 13.21 -9.92 1.62
CA LEU A 243 13.19 -8.59 1.04
C LEU A 243 14.14 -7.70 1.86
N LEU A 244 15.22 -7.27 1.23
CA LEU A 244 16.26 -6.44 1.82
C LEU A 244 15.98 -4.97 1.50
N VAL A 245 16.13 -4.08 2.48
CA VAL A 245 16.14 -2.62 2.31
C VAL A 245 17.45 -2.06 2.82
N ASP A 246 18.18 -1.40 1.93
CA ASP A 246 19.41 -0.68 2.21
C ASP A 246 19.13 0.68 2.87
N PRO A 247 20.04 1.26 3.68
CA PRO A 247 19.86 2.60 4.23
C PRO A 247 19.67 3.71 3.18
N SER A 248 20.05 3.49 1.92
CA SER A 248 19.73 4.41 0.80
C SER A 248 18.26 4.40 0.37
N GLY A 249 17.44 3.48 0.88
CA GLY A 249 16.05 3.27 0.43
C GLY A 249 15.92 2.27 -0.71
N ILE A 250 17.02 1.82 -1.31
CA ILE A 250 17.00 0.78 -2.34
C ILE A 250 16.62 -0.56 -1.70
N TYR A 251 15.66 -1.24 -2.32
CA TYR A 251 15.22 -2.55 -1.88
C TYR A 251 15.44 -3.61 -2.94
N VAL A 252 15.57 -4.87 -2.52
CA VAL A 252 15.67 -6.02 -3.42
C VAL A 252 15.06 -7.28 -2.81
N ARG A 253 14.40 -8.10 -3.62
CA ARG A 253 13.94 -9.43 -3.22
C ARG A 253 14.04 -10.47 -4.34
N PRO A 254 14.14 -11.76 -4.02
CA PRO A 254 14.00 -12.82 -5.02
C PRO A 254 12.54 -12.97 -5.50
N GLU A 255 12.37 -13.41 -6.74
CA GLU A 255 11.09 -13.81 -7.35
C GLU A 255 11.35 -14.95 -8.34
N GLY A 256 11.12 -16.20 -7.91
CA GLY A 256 11.45 -17.37 -8.71
C GLY A 256 12.93 -17.40 -9.13
N SER A 257 13.19 -17.32 -10.43
CA SER A 257 14.56 -17.31 -10.99
C SER A 257 15.16 -15.92 -11.16
N VAL A 258 14.44 -14.85 -10.82
CA VAL A 258 14.87 -13.45 -10.99
C VAL A 258 14.90 -12.71 -9.65
N TYR A 259 15.34 -11.45 -9.68
CA TYR A 259 15.30 -10.51 -8.57
C TYR A 259 14.53 -9.26 -8.99
N LEU A 260 13.77 -8.68 -8.05
CA LEU A 260 13.07 -7.41 -8.21
C LEU A 260 13.74 -6.38 -7.32
N THR A 261 13.92 -5.16 -7.83
CA THR A 261 14.50 -4.03 -7.09
C THR A 261 13.87 -2.72 -7.51
N GLY A 262 13.95 -1.72 -6.64
CA GLY A 262 13.48 -0.37 -6.87
C GLY A 262 13.88 0.53 -5.70
N GLY A 263 13.30 1.72 -5.65
CA GLY A 263 13.67 2.79 -4.72
C GLY A 263 14.68 3.75 -5.35
N ALA A 264 15.43 4.46 -4.50
CA ALA A 264 16.44 5.44 -4.90
C ALA A 264 15.91 6.73 -5.57
N GLU A 265 14.62 7.04 -5.41
CA GLU A 265 14.09 8.33 -5.86
C GLU A 265 14.74 9.47 -5.05
N LEU A 266 15.50 10.32 -5.74
CA LEU A 266 16.15 11.49 -5.14
C LEU A 266 15.07 12.53 -4.77
N GLU A 267 15.21 13.16 -3.61
CA GLU A 267 14.33 14.27 -3.21
C GLU A 267 14.32 15.39 -4.28
N GLU A 268 15.46 15.58 -4.95
CA GLU A 268 15.57 16.46 -6.11
C GLU A 268 14.95 15.78 -7.34
N GLY A 269 13.71 16.15 -7.64
CA GLY A 269 12.96 15.65 -8.79
C GLY A 269 11.81 14.70 -8.44
N ASP A 270 11.68 14.26 -7.19
CA ASP A 270 10.47 13.58 -6.71
C ASP A 270 9.34 14.62 -6.59
N GLY A 271 8.70 14.90 -7.74
CA GLY A 271 7.56 15.79 -7.98
C GLY A 271 6.26 15.01 -8.25
N PRO A 272 5.08 15.66 -8.26
CA PRO A 272 3.85 15.00 -8.68
C PRO A 272 4.01 14.52 -10.12
N ALA A 273 3.72 13.24 -10.36
CA ALA A 273 3.85 12.64 -11.69
C ALA A 273 2.74 13.13 -12.64
N ASP A 274 3.03 13.24 -13.94
CA ASP A 274 1.95 13.29 -14.95
C ASP A 274 1.17 11.97 -14.83
N PRO A 275 -0.16 11.99 -14.61
CA PRO A 275 -0.96 10.77 -14.49
C PRO A 275 -0.87 9.79 -15.67
N ARG A 276 -0.29 10.21 -16.80
CA ARG A 276 -0.07 9.38 -18.00
C ARG A 276 1.38 8.90 -18.15
N ASP A 277 2.30 9.37 -17.33
CA ASP A 277 3.71 8.98 -17.39
C ASP A 277 3.92 7.63 -16.68
N PHE A 278 4.02 6.56 -17.47
CA PHE A 278 4.42 5.24 -17.01
C PHE A 278 5.74 4.81 -17.66
N ASP A 279 6.52 5.77 -18.13
CA ASP A 279 7.80 5.51 -18.77
C ASP A 279 8.87 5.21 -17.71
N VAL A 280 9.59 4.11 -17.94
CA VAL A 280 10.66 3.65 -17.07
C VAL A 280 11.89 4.54 -17.23
N ASP A 281 12.42 4.99 -16.10
CA ASP A 281 13.71 5.70 -16.04
C ASP A 281 14.88 4.71 -15.97
N TRP A 282 15.31 4.18 -17.12
CA TRP A 282 16.37 3.16 -17.18
C TRP A 282 17.71 3.56 -16.56
N PRO A 283 18.22 4.80 -16.74
CA PRO A 283 19.44 5.27 -16.07
C PRO A 283 19.46 5.05 -14.54
N LEU A 284 18.30 5.13 -13.87
CA LEU A 284 18.18 4.90 -12.43
C LEU A 284 18.78 3.55 -11.98
N PHE A 285 18.62 2.51 -12.81
CA PHE A 285 19.17 1.19 -12.49
C PHE A 285 20.70 1.22 -12.50
N GLU A 286 21.31 1.73 -13.58
CA GLU A 286 22.76 1.65 -13.79
C GLU A 286 23.52 2.66 -12.93
N GLU A 287 22.98 3.86 -12.76
CA GLU A 287 23.67 4.98 -12.09
C GLU A 287 23.50 4.98 -10.58
N VAL A 288 22.40 4.42 -10.05
CA VAL A 288 22.04 4.52 -8.62
C VAL A 288 21.82 3.15 -7.98
N ILE A 289 20.93 2.32 -8.52
CA ILE A 289 20.53 1.07 -7.88
C ILE A 289 21.65 0.04 -7.87
N TRP A 290 22.24 -0.24 -9.04
CA TRP A 290 23.22 -1.31 -9.20
C TRP A 290 24.47 -1.13 -8.32
N PRO A 291 25.09 0.05 -8.21
CA PRO A 291 26.23 0.26 -7.31
C PRO A 291 25.94 -0.10 -5.85
N VAL A 292 24.75 0.24 -5.34
CA VAL A 292 24.34 -0.11 -3.97
C VAL A 292 24.11 -1.60 -3.82
N LEU A 293 23.44 -2.23 -4.78
CA LEU A 293 23.22 -3.68 -4.77
C LEU A 293 24.52 -4.48 -4.83
N ALA A 294 25.48 -4.06 -5.67
CA ALA A 294 26.79 -4.69 -5.76
C ALA A 294 27.60 -4.53 -4.46
N THR A 295 27.48 -3.38 -3.78
CA THR A 295 28.11 -3.15 -2.48
C THR A 295 27.52 -4.06 -1.40
N ARG A 296 26.18 -4.23 -1.37
CA ARG A 296 25.50 -5.04 -0.35
C ARG A 296 25.55 -6.54 -0.61
N ILE A 297 25.57 -6.95 -1.87
CA ILE A 297 25.59 -8.34 -2.27
C ILE A 297 26.69 -8.46 -3.32
N PRO A 298 27.95 -8.76 -2.93
CA PRO A 298 29.09 -8.77 -3.87
C PRO A 298 28.89 -9.64 -5.11
N ALA A 299 28.08 -10.70 -5.01
CA ALA A 299 27.72 -11.54 -6.16
C ALA A 299 26.86 -10.82 -7.22
N PHE A 300 26.36 -9.61 -6.94
CA PHE A 300 25.63 -8.75 -7.86
C PHE A 300 26.53 -7.74 -8.60
N GLU A 301 27.86 -7.84 -8.47
CA GLU A 301 28.82 -7.03 -9.23
C GLU A 301 28.63 -7.15 -10.75
N ALA A 302 28.04 -8.25 -11.25
CA ALA A 302 27.78 -8.45 -12.68
C ALA A 302 26.32 -8.87 -12.93
N ILE A 303 25.40 -7.90 -12.88
CA ILE A 303 23.97 -8.06 -13.18
C ILE A 303 23.52 -7.09 -14.27
N LYS A 304 22.41 -7.41 -14.94
CA LYS A 304 21.79 -6.54 -15.94
C LYS A 304 20.26 -6.61 -15.80
N PRO A 305 19.52 -5.49 -15.92
CA PRO A 305 18.08 -5.54 -15.90
C PRO A 305 17.56 -6.18 -17.19
N THR A 306 16.49 -6.95 -17.05
CA THR A 306 15.83 -7.73 -18.10
C THR A 306 14.46 -7.17 -18.43
N ARG A 307 13.73 -6.69 -17.41
CA ARG A 307 12.41 -6.09 -17.51
C ARG A 307 12.32 -4.97 -16.48
N ALA A 308 11.41 -4.05 -16.71
CA ALA A 308 11.10 -2.99 -15.77
C ALA A 308 9.68 -2.46 -16.03
N TRP A 309 9.12 -1.78 -15.05
CA TRP A 309 7.89 -1.02 -15.20
C TRP A 309 7.92 0.18 -14.26
N ALA A 310 7.15 1.21 -14.61
CA ALA A 310 6.87 2.32 -13.72
C ALA A 310 5.41 2.23 -13.24
N GLY A 311 5.16 2.70 -12.03
CA GLY A 311 3.82 2.77 -11.46
C GLY A 311 3.65 4.03 -10.62
N HIS A 312 2.39 4.38 -10.37
CA HIS A 312 2.03 5.48 -9.49
C HIS A 312 1.51 4.95 -8.16
N TYR A 313 1.87 5.64 -7.08
CA TYR A 313 1.26 5.44 -5.77
C TYR A 313 0.80 6.78 -5.19
N ASP A 314 -0.10 6.69 -4.22
CA ASP A 314 -0.79 7.83 -3.63
C ASP A 314 -0.01 8.39 -2.45
N TYR A 315 0.77 9.44 -2.73
CA TYR A 315 1.66 10.05 -1.77
C TYR A 315 0.98 11.16 -1.00
N ASN A 316 0.83 10.98 0.30
CA ASN A 316 0.38 12.05 1.19
C ASN A 316 1.54 13.02 1.49
N THR A 317 1.44 14.26 0.99
CA THR A 317 2.49 15.28 1.13
C THR A 317 2.58 15.87 2.53
N LEU A 318 1.57 15.65 3.39
CA LEU A 318 1.61 16.10 4.78
C LEU A 318 2.59 15.26 5.61
N ASP A 319 2.49 13.94 5.52
CA ASP A 319 3.18 13.04 6.46
C ASP A 319 3.40 11.61 5.97
N GLN A 320 3.12 11.35 4.70
CA GLN A 320 3.27 10.03 4.09
C GLN A 320 2.47 8.92 4.79
N ASN A 321 1.33 9.26 5.41
CA ASN A 321 0.50 8.30 6.12
C ASN A 321 -0.97 8.39 5.70
N ALA A 322 -1.70 7.28 5.88
CA ALA A 322 -3.06 7.14 5.38
C ALA A 322 -4.04 8.18 5.96
N VAL A 323 -5.04 8.57 5.16
CA VAL A 323 -6.20 9.35 5.57
C VAL A 323 -7.43 8.44 5.49
N ILE A 324 -8.02 8.14 6.65
CA ILE A 324 -9.09 7.14 6.79
C ILE A 324 -10.25 7.74 7.58
N GLY A 325 -11.47 7.59 7.05
CA GLY A 325 -12.70 7.99 7.73
C GLY A 325 -13.36 9.24 7.13
N PRO A 326 -14.40 9.78 7.78
CA PRO A 326 -15.23 10.84 7.23
C PRO A 326 -14.52 12.20 7.24
N HIS A 327 -14.88 13.05 6.28
CA HIS A 327 -14.62 14.48 6.41
C HIS A 327 -15.41 15.04 7.61
N PRO A 328 -14.85 15.93 8.45
CA PRO A 328 -15.54 16.45 9.64
C PRO A 328 -16.78 17.28 9.31
N GLU A 329 -16.77 18.02 8.20
CA GLU A 329 -17.94 18.80 7.75
C GLU A 329 -18.84 18.05 6.76
N VAL A 330 -18.26 17.35 5.77
CA VAL A 330 -18.98 16.57 4.76
C VAL A 330 -18.97 15.11 5.15
N GLU A 331 -19.66 14.78 6.23
CA GLU A 331 -19.56 13.48 6.91
C GLU A 331 -19.87 12.26 6.02
N ASN A 332 -20.64 12.46 4.95
CA ASN A 332 -20.94 11.40 3.98
C ASN A 332 -19.91 11.28 2.84
N PHE A 333 -18.77 11.96 2.95
CA PHE A 333 -17.59 11.75 2.11
C PHE A 333 -16.48 11.12 2.94
N ILE A 334 -16.10 9.90 2.58
CA ILE A 334 -15.20 9.03 3.34
C ILE A 334 -13.88 8.88 2.60
N PHE A 335 -12.76 9.06 3.30
CA PHE A 335 -11.42 8.87 2.78
C PHE A 335 -10.90 7.47 3.06
N ALA A 336 -10.18 6.91 2.09
CA ALA A 336 -9.44 5.66 2.17
C ALA A 336 -8.21 5.74 1.25
N ASN A 337 -7.28 6.66 1.55
CA ASN A 337 -6.22 7.09 0.63
C ASN A 337 -4.92 7.46 1.35
N GLY A 338 -3.89 7.83 0.59
CA GLY A 338 -2.67 8.46 1.08
C GLY A 338 -1.70 7.49 1.74
N PHE A 339 -1.72 6.22 1.32
CA PHE A 339 -0.95 5.17 1.96
C PHE A 339 0.55 5.20 1.65
N SER A 340 1.03 6.10 0.79
CA SER A 340 2.46 6.32 0.51
C SER A 340 3.33 5.05 0.48
N GLY A 341 2.88 4.01 -0.21
CA GLY A 341 3.67 2.80 -0.52
C GLY A 341 3.23 1.55 0.24
N HIS A 342 2.36 1.67 1.25
CA HIS A 342 1.91 0.53 2.06
C HIS A 342 0.41 0.20 1.90
N GLY A 343 -0.27 0.78 0.90
CA GLY A 343 -1.72 0.64 0.72
C GLY A 343 -2.19 -0.78 0.42
N LEU A 344 -1.41 -1.58 -0.31
CA LEU A 344 -1.78 -2.95 -0.65
C LEU A 344 -1.94 -3.84 0.60
N GLN A 345 -0.96 -3.81 1.51
CA GLN A 345 -0.99 -4.61 2.72
C GLN A 345 -1.99 -4.09 3.76
N GLN A 346 -2.32 -2.80 3.75
CA GLN A 346 -3.28 -2.23 4.71
C GLN A 346 -4.74 -2.24 4.20
N ALA A 347 -4.96 -2.39 2.89
CA ALA A 347 -6.28 -2.30 2.28
C ALA A 347 -7.36 -3.19 2.93
N PRO A 348 -7.12 -4.48 3.26
CA PRO A 348 -8.13 -5.29 3.94
C PRO A 348 -8.53 -4.73 5.31
N ALA A 349 -7.56 -4.29 6.11
CA ALA A 349 -7.79 -3.75 7.44
C ALA A 349 -8.58 -2.44 7.39
N VAL A 350 -8.22 -1.56 6.45
CA VAL A 350 -8.94 -0.30 6.20
C VAL A 350 -10.36 -0.58 5.71
N GLY A 351 -10.53 -1.54 4.80
CA GLY A 351 -11.84 -1.97 4.32
C GLY A 351 -12.75 -2.43 5.46
N LYS A 352 -12.20 -3.27 6.37
CA LYS A 352 -12.88 -3.73 7.58
C LYS A 352 -13.23 -2.58 8.52
N ALA A 353 -12.27 -1.71 8.84
CA ALA A 353 -12.48 -0.58 9.74
C ALA A 353 -13.55 0.39 9.21
N LEU A 354 -13.51 0.73 7.92
CA LEU A 354 -14.52 1.60 7.30
C LEU A 354 -15.89 0.93 7.22
N ALA A 355 -15.96 -0.36 6.91
CA ALA A 355 -17.22 -1.09 6.93
C ALA A 355 -17.85 -1.07 8.33
N GLU A 356 -17.05 -1.29 9.38
CA GLU A 356 -17.52 -1.21 10.76
C GLU A 356 -18.02 0.19 11.11
N LEU A 357 -17.27 1.21 10.73
CA LEU A 357 -17.65 2.60 10.95
C LEU A 357 -19.00 2.92 10.27
N LEU A 358 -19.16 2.51 9.01
CA LEU A 358 -20.34 2.84 8.21
C LEU A 358 -21.60 2.06 8.62
N VAL A 359 -21.44 0.82 9.09
CA VAL A 359 -22.57 -0.02 9.51
C VAL A 359 -22.93 0.20 10.98
N HIS A 360 -21.92 0.37 11.83
CA HIS A 360 -22.08 0.34 13.29
C HIS A 360 -21.81 1.67 13.99
N GLY A 361 -21.34 2.69 13.27
CA GLY A 361 -21.03 4.01 13.82
C GLY A 361 -19.69 4.11 14.55
N GLY A 362 -18.81 3.10 14.46
CA GLY A 362 -17.49 3.15 15.08
C GLY A 362 -16.58 1.99 14.65
N TYR A 363 -15.26 2.22 14.76
CA TYR A 363 -14.25 1.18 14.58
C TYR A 363 -14.36 0.13 15.69
N ARG A 364 -14.28 -1.16 15.35
CA ARG A 364 -14.40 -2.26 16.33
C ARG A 364 -13.19 -3.18 16.34
N THR A 365 -12.60 -3.46 15.18
CA THR A 365 -11.46 -4.40 15.06
C THR A 365 -10.11 -3.67 15.13
N VAL A 366 -9.93 -2.62 14.34
CA VAL A 366 -8.73 -1.76 14.36
C VAL A 366 -9.19 -0.32 14.44
N ASP A 367 -8.74 0.41 15.47
CA ASP A 367 -9.05 1.83 15.62
C ASP A 367 -8.23 2.65 14.61
N CYS A 368 -8.92 3.29 13.67
CA CYS A 368 -8.30 4.15 12.66
C CYS A 368 -8.46 5.66 12.97
N SER A 369 -8.86 6.03 14.18
CA SER A 369 -9.13 7.43 14.54
C SER A 369 -7.91 8.34 14.35
N ALA A 370 -6.70 7.83 14.59
CA ALA A 370 -5.44 8.55 14.39
C ALA A 370 -5.20 8.96 12.92
N PHE A 371 -5.80 8.26 11.95
CA PHE A 371 -5.70 8.55 10.52
C PHE A 371 -6.78 9.54 10.02
N GLY A 372 -7.66 10.02 10.91
CA GLY A 372 -8.80 10.86 10.55
C GLY A 372 -8.41 12.20 9.90
N TYR A 373 -9.25 12.67 8.97
CA TYR A 373 -9.00 13.89 8.18
C TYR A 373 -8.83 15.16 9.03
N ALA A 374 -9.36 15.22 10.26
CA ALA A 374 -9.20 16.38 11.15
C ALA A 374 -7.72 16.79 11.32
N ARG A 375 -6.81 15.81 11.41
CA ARG A 375 -5.36 16.09 11.49
C ARG A 375 -4.83 16.81 10.23
N VAL A 376 -5.39 16.50 9.07
CA VAL A 376 -5.02 17.13 7.78
C VAL A 376 -5.48 18.57 7.75
N ALA A 377 -6.72 18.84 8.15
CA ALA A 377 -7.26 20.20 8.26
C ALA A 377 -6.47 21.08 9.23
N GLU A 378 -5.95 20.49 10.31
CA GLU A 378 -5.12 21.16 11.32
C GLU A 378 -3.63 21.27 10.93
N GLY A 379 -3.19 20.67 9.82
CA GLY A 379 -1.78 20.59 9.45
C GLY A 379 -0.93 19.76 10.42
N ARG A 380 -1.55 18.86 11.18
CA ARG A 380 -0.93 18.05 12.22
C ARG A 380 -0.52 16.69 11.64
N ALA A 381 0.78 16.52 11.44
CA ALA A 381 1.37 15.30 10.91
C ALA A 381 1.25 14.12 11.88
N PHE A 382 0.95 12.94 11.34
CA PHE A 382 1.02 11.63 11.97
C PHE A 382 2.01 10.76 11.19
N ARG A 383 3.29 11.17 11.22
CA ARG A 383 4.32 10.68 10.32
C ARG A 383 4.83 9.29 10.69
N GLU A 384 4.76 8.37 9.73
CA GLU A 384 5.43 7.08 9.80
C GLU A 384 6.92 7.26 9.48
N LEU A 385 7.81 6.77 10.34
CA LEU A 385 9.26 6.96 10.20
C LEU A 385 9.93 5.81 9.42
N ASN A 386 9.21 4.71 9.18
CA ASN A 386 9.72 3.52 8.48
C ASN A 386 8.95 3.24 7.18
N VAL A 387 8.78 4.29 6.37
CA VAL A 387 8.32 4.18 4.98
C VAL A 387 9.51 3.78 4.10
N ILE A 388 9.27 2.88 3.15
CA ILE A 388 10.26 2.34 2.21
C ILE A 388 9.86 2.79 0.82
#